data_AF-A0A3P7T185-F1
#
_entry.id   AF-A0A3P7T185-F1
#
_cell.length_a   1.000
_cell.length_b   1.000
_cell.length_c   1.000
_cell.angle_alpha   90.00
_cell.angle_beta   90.00
_cell.angle_gamma   90.00
#
_symmetry.space_group_name_H-M   'P 1'
#
loop_
_entity.id
_entity.type
_entity.pdbx_description
1 polymer ?
#
loop_
_entity_poly.entity_id
_entity_poly.type
_entity_poly.pdbx_seq_one_letter_code
_entity_poly.pdbx_strand_id
1 'polypeptide(L)'
;MDELIKLYNHIDDVDLFVLGMAEKPELGALVGPTFSCIIGRQFQKIRRGDRFWYENFFAPSAFTLEQLAEIRKTTLARIICDNSDGIQQIQPNVFTLADIYG
;
A
#
# COMPACT_ATOMS: atom_id res chain seq x y z
N MET A 1 3.01 -11.70 22.65
CA MET A 1 3.60 -10.86 23.72
C MET A 1 4.34 -11.71 24.75
N ASP A 2 3.74 -12.81 25.21
CA ASP A 2 4.32 -13.67 26.25
C ASP A 2 5.73 -14.22 25.92
N GLU A 3 5.99 -14.56 24.65
CA GLU A 3 7.34 -14.98 24.23
C GLU A 3 8.35 -13.81 24.19
N LEU A 4 7.90 -12.59 23.90
CA LEU A 4 8.79 -11.42 23.87
C LEU A 4 9.25 -11.05 25.28
N ILE A 5 8.38 -11.23 26.29
CA ILE A 5 8.71 -11.00 27.71
C ILE A 5 9.81 -11.94 28.21
N LYS A 6 9.96 -13.13 27.59
CA LYS A 6 11.03 -14.08 27.94
C LYS A 6 12.39 -13.72 27.33
N LEU A 7 12.39 -12.98 26.22
CA LEU A 7 13.58 -12.64 25.44
C LEU A 7 14.15 -11.27 25.81
N TYR A 8 13.28 -10.33 26.18
CA TYR A 8 13.66 -8.95 26.49
C TYR A 8 13.35 -8.62 27.95
N ASN A 9 14.25 -7.86 28.59
CA ASN A 9 14.10 -7.47 30.00
C ASN A 9 13.04 -6.39 30.18
N HIS A 10 12.92 -5.46 29.23
CA HIS A 10 11.92 -4.40 29.21
C HIS A 10 11.27 -4.26 27.83
N ILE A 11 10.03 -3.74 27.77
CA ILE A 11 9.30 -3.57 26.51
C ILE A 11 10.01 -2.58 25.56
N ASP A 12 10.69 -1.58 26.12
CA ASP A 12 11.44 -0.58 25.36
C ASP A 12 12.71 -1.16 24.70
N ASP A 13 13.15 -2.35 25.10
CA ASP A 13 14.29 -3.05 24.50
C ASP A 13 13.88 -3.83 23.25
N VAL A 14 12.58 -4.03 23.01
CA VAL A 14 12.09 -4.80 21.87
C VAL A 14 12.15 -3.96 20.60
N ASP A 15 12.73 -4.52 19.55
CA ASP A 15 12.82 -3.85 18.25
C ASP A 15 11.44 -3.43 17.73
N LEU A 16 11.34 -2.19 17.23
CA LEU A 16 10.10 -1.63 16.66
C LEU A 16 9.45 -2.57 15.64
N PHE A 17 10.27 -3.21 14.80
CA PHE A 17 9.75 -4.10 13.77
C PHE A 17 9.05 -5.33 14.38
N VAL A 18 9.66 -5.92 15.41
CA VAL A 18 9.12 -7.09 16.10
C VAL A 18 7.83 -6.74 16.82
N LEU A 19 7.78 -5.61 17.54
CA LEU A 19 6.56 -5.16 18.20
C LEU A 19 5.45 -4.81 17.21
N GLY A 20 5.75 -4.03 16.18
CA GLY A 20 4.75 -3.62 15.20
C GLY A 20 4.13 -4.79 14.45
N MET A 21 4.91 -5.85 14.17
CA MET A 21 4.39 -7.10 13.59
C MET A 21 3.58 -7.94 14.58
N ALA A 22 3.86 -7.81 15.88
CA ALA A 22 3.15 -8.54 16.94
C ALA A 22 1.79 -7.91 17.30
N GLU A 23 1.51 -6.68 16.86
CA GLU A 23 0.24 -6.01 17.08
C GLU A 23 -0.89 -6.69 16.30
N LYS A 24 -2.09 -6.69 16.89
CA LYS A 24 -3.29 -7.17 16.20
C LYS A 24 -3.64 -6.19 15.06
N PRO A 25 -3.88 -6.69 13.83
CA PRO A 25 -4.31 -5.84 12.73
C PRO A 25 -5.62 -5.11 13.02
N GLU A 26 -5.75 -3.88 12.50
CA GLU A 26 -7.01 -3.14 12.52
C GLU A 26 -8.05 -3.78 11.59
N LEU A 27 -9.34 -3.47 11.79
CA LEU A 27 -10.42 -4.06 11.00
C LEU A 27 -10.24 -3.74 9.50
N GLY A 28 -10.08 -4.78 8.68
CA GLY A 28 -9.86 -4.65 7.24
C GLY A 28 -8.43 -4.24 6.84
N ALA A 29 -7.50 -4.16 7.80
CA ALA A 29 -6.09 -3.87 7.57
C ALA A 29 -5.22 -5.12 7.74
N LEU A 30 -4.00 -5.05 7.23
CA LEU A 30 -2.98 -6.10 7.39
C LEU A 30 -2.00 -5.81 8.54
N VAL A 31 -2.05 -4.60 9.11
CA VAL A 31 -1.11 -4.12 10.13
C VAL A 31 -1.85 -3.54 11.32
N GLY A 32 -1.18 -3.56 12.48
CA GLY A 32 -1.65 -2.95 13.71
C GLY A 32 -1.51 -1.42 13.73
N PRO A 33 -2.03 -0.76 14.78
CA PRO A 33 -2.14 0.69 14.87
C PRO A 33 -0.80 1.44 14.75
N THR A 34 0.30 0.89 15.28
CA THR A 34 1.62 1.53 15.22
C THR A 34 2.11 1.60 13.79
N PHE A 35 2.05 0.48 13.06
CA PHE A 35 2.42 0.45 11.66
C PHE A 35 1.43 1.19 10.76
N SER A 36 0.12 1.14 11.02
CA SER A 36 -0.87 2.00 10.34
C SER A 36 -0.48 3.47 10.42
N CYS A 37 -0.10 3.95 11.61
CA CYS A 37 0.33 5.34 11.83
C CYS A 37 1.62 5.67 11.08
N ILE A 38 2.67 4.85 11.23
CA ILE A 38 3.97 5.09 10.61
C ILE A 38 3.86 5.07 9.09
N ILE A 39 3.25 4.03 8.52
CA ILE A 39 3.05 3.84 7.09
C ILE A 39 2.19 4.98 6.54
N GLY A 40 1.05 5.26 7.16
CA GLY A 40 0.12 6.31 6.71
C GLY A 40 0.77 7.70 6.69
N ARG A 41 1.52 8.06 7.75
CA ARG A 41 2.25 9.34 7.80
C ARG A 41 3.35 9.42 6.74
N GLN A 42 4.04 8.31 6.48
CA GLN A 42 5.08 8.29 5.45
C GLN A 42 4.48 8.44 4.05
N PHE A 43 3.41 7.70 3.72
CA PHE A 43 2.69 7.82 2.45
C PHE A 43 2.12 9.23 2.24
N GLN A 44 1.57 9.85 3.29
CA GLN A 44 1.08 11.22 3.23
C GLN A 44 2.22 12.21 2.90
N LYS A 45 3.38 12.07 3.55
CA LYS A 45 4.53 12.95 3.33
C LYS A 45 5.08 12.83 1.92
N ILE A 46 5.24 11.62 1.38
CA ILE A 46 5.73 11.46 -0.01
C ILE A 46 4.75 12.06 -1.02
N ARG A 47 3.43 11.84 -0.85
CA ARG A 47 2.43 12.40 -1.76
C ARG A 47 2.41 13.92 -1.74
N ARG A 48 2.44 14.54 -0.56
CA ARG A 48 2.37 16.01 -0.41
C ARG A 48 3.69 16.71 -0.72
N GLY A 49 4.82 16.05 -0.44
CA GLY A 49 6.16 16.59 -0.64
C GLY A 49 6.67 16.45 -2.07
N ASP A 50 6.04 15.58 -2.88
CA ASP A 50 6.43 15.39 -4.27
C ASP A 50 5.83 16.48 -5.16
N ARG A 51 6.71 17.36 -5.66
CA ARG A 51 6.35 18.39 -6.64
C ARG A 51 5.78 17.78 -7.92
N PHE A 52 6.21 16.57 -8.28
CA PHE A 52 5.79 15.83 -9.47
C PHE A 52 4.67 14.82 -9.20
N TRP A 53 4.02 14.86 -8.02
CA TRP A 53 2.85 14.02 -7.77
C TRP A 53 1.83 14.20 -8.89
N TYR A 54 1.40 13.09 -9.51
CA TYR A 54 0.70 13.12 -10.80
C TYR A 54 -0.61 13.92 -10.76
N GLU A 55 -1.26 14.06 -9.60
CA GLU A 55 -2.51 14.83 -9.47
C GLU A 55 -2.29 16.33 -9.14
N ASN A 56 -1.04 16.78 -9.02
CA ASN A 56 -0.77 18.20 -8.79
C ASN A 56 -1.15 19.01 -10.03
N PHE A 57 -1.83 20.14 -9.82
CA PHE A 57 -2.32 21.02 -10.89
C PHE A 57 -1.46 22.27 -11.13
N PHE A 58 -0.55 22.59 -10.19
CA PHE A 58 0.15 23.88 -10.14
C PHE A 58 1.59 23.84 -10.68
N ALA A 59 2.10 22.67 -11.06
CA ALA A 59 3.46 22.51 -11.56
C ALA A 59 3.49 22.50 -13.09
N PRO A 60 4.60 22.93 -13.73
CA PRO A 60 4.77 22.79 -15.19
C PRO A 60 4.74 21.32 -15.66
N SER A 61 4.87 20.37 -14.73
CA SER A 61 4.74 18.94 -14.95
C SER A 61 3.33 18.38 -14.72
N ALA A 62 2.33 19.23 -14.53
CA ALA A 62 0.94 18.79 -14.32
C ALA A 62 0.37 18.14 -15.58
N PHE A 63 -0.36 17.04 -15.39
CA PHE A 63 -1.17 16.43 -16.45
C PHE A 63 -2.44 17.26 -16.69
N THR A 64 -2.98 17.22 -17.92
CA THR A 64 -4.31 17.78 -18.20
C THR A 64 -5.42 16.93 -17.55
N LEU A 65 -6.63 17.47 -17.46
CA LEU A 65 -7.76 16.73 -16.90
C LEU A 65 -8.10 15.48 -17.72
N GLU A 66 -7.96 15.55 -19.04
CA GLU A 66 -8.14 14.42 -19.96
C GLU A 66 -7.08 13.35 -19.72
N GLN A 67 -5.80 13.75 -19.57
CA GLN A 67 -4.72 12.82 -19.26
C GLN A 67 -4.91 12.15 -17.90
N LEU A 68 -5.34 12.91 -16.87
CA LEU A 68 -5.67 12.35 -15.56
C LEU A 68 -6.84 11.36 -15.63
N ALA A 69 -7.85 11.63 -16.46
CA ALA A 69 -8.96 10.72 -16.67
C ALA A 69 -8.48 9.40 -17.29
N GLU A 70 -7.52 9.41 -18.21
CA GLU A 70 -6.93 8.18 -18.76
C GLU A 70 -6.04 7.45 -17.75
N ILE A 71 -5.19 8.17 -16.99
CA ILE A 71 -4.33 7.56 -15.95
C ILE A 71 -5.19 6.81 -14.92
N ARG A 72 -6.33 7.38 -14.49
CA ARG A 72 -7.25 6.78 -13.51
C ARG A 72 -7.92 5.48 -14.00
N LYS A 73 -7.93 5.19 -15.30
CA LYS A 73 -8.43 3.91 -15.84
C LYS A 73 -7.41 2.78 -15.70
N THR A 74 -6.16 3.09 -15.30
CA THR A 74 -5.09 2.09 -15.17
C THR A 74 -5.39 1.14 -14.01
N THR A 75 -5.27 -0.16 -14.26
CA THR A 75 -5.31 -1.21 -13.23
C THR A 75 -4.04 -2.05 -13.31
N LEU A 76 -3.60 -2.62 -12.19
CA LEU A 76 -2.44 -3.52 -12.19
C LEU A 76 -2.73 -4.80 -13.00
N ALA A 77 -3.99 -5.25 -13.03
CA ALA A 77 -4.44 -6.32 -13.92
C ALA A 77 -4.12 -6.03 -15.40
N ARG A 78 -4.47 -4.83 -15.88
CA ARG A 78 -4.17 -4.42 -17.25
C ARG A 78 -2.66 -4.36 -17.52
N ILE A 79 -1.88 -3.81 -16.59
CA ILE A 79 -0.42 -3.76 -16.73
C ILE A 79 0.15 -5.18 -16.90
N ILE A 80 -0.33 -6.15 -16.13
CA ILE A 80 0.11 -7.54 -16.24
C ILE A 80 -0.29 -8.14 -17.59
N CYS A 81 -1.54 -7.97 -18.03
CA CYS A 81 -2.01 -8.47 -19.34
C CYS A 81 -1.23 -7.88 -20.51
N ASP A 82 -0.98 -6.57 -20.51
CA ASP A 82 -0.33 -5.88 -21.62
C ASP A 82 1.16 -6.26 -21.73
N ASN A 83 1.78 -6.85 -20.69
CA ASN A 83 3.23 -7.09 -20.60
C ASN A 83 3.63 -8.55 -20.29
N SER A 84 2.69 -9.50 -20.25
CA SER A 84 3.00 -10.91 -19.94
C SER A 84 2.61 -11.83 -21.08
N ASP A 85 3.52 -12.74 -21.45
CA ASP A 85 3.23 -13.76 -22.44
C ASP A 85 2.31 -14.84 -21.85
N GLY A 86 1.20 -15.16 -22.54
CA GLY A 86 0.33 -16.28 -22.21
C GLY A 86 -0.75 -16.01 -21.15
N ILE A 87 -0.84 -14.80 -20.57
CA ILE A 87 -1.94 -14.42 -19.69
C ILE A 87 -3.12 -13.92 -20.55
N GLN A 88 -4.13 -14.77 -20.71
CA GLN A 88 -5.35 -14.42 -21.48
C GLN A 88 -6.48 -13.88 -20.59
N GLN A 89 -6.48 -14.26 -19.30
CA GLN A 89 -7.50 -13.86 -18.33
C GLN A 89 -6.86 -13.62 -16.97
N ILE A 90 -7.31 -12.58 -16.29
CA ILE A 90 -6.90 -12.23 -14.93
C ILE A 90 -8.07 -11.57 -14.21
N GLN A 91 -8.13 -11.72 -12.88
CA GLN A 91 -9.10 -11.02 -12.05
C GLN A 91 -8.91 -9.49 -12.14
N PRO A 92 -9.99 -8.68 -12.17
CA PRO A 92 -9.88 -7.23 -12.30
C PRO A 92 -9.13 -6.54 -11.15
N ASN A 93 -9.33 -7.02 -9.92
CA ASN A 93 -8.60 -6.55 -8.74
C ASN A 93 -7.60 -7.61 -8.28
N VAL A 94 -6.32 -7.39 -8.58
CA VAL A 94 -5.25 -8.34 -8.25
C VAL A 94 -4.85 -8.34 -6.77
N PHE A 95 -5.40 -7.42 -5.96
CA PHE A 95 -5.12 -7.35 -4.53
C PHE A 95 -6.08 -8.19 -3.68
N THR A 96 -7.18 -8.68 -4.26
CA THR A 96 -8.12 -9.57 -3.58
C THR A 96 -7.74 -11.02 -3.80
N LEU A 97 -8.09 -11.88 -2.85
CA LEU A 97 -8.01 -13.33 -3.07
C LEU A 97 -8.97 -13.73 -4.19
N ALA A 98 -8.57 -14.72 -4.98
CA ALA A 98 -9.44 -15.29 -5.99
C ALA A 98 -10.64 -15.96 -5.30
N ASP A 99 -11.85 -15.62 -5.74
CA ASP A 99 -13.08 -16.28 -5.33
C ASP A 99 -13.71 -16.97 -6.55
N ILE A 100 -14.35 -18.10 -6.30
CA ILE A 100 -15.04 -18.91 -7.31
C ILE A 100 -16.34 -18.26 -7.83
N TYR A 101 -16.78 -17.17 -7.19
CA TYR A 101 -18.03 -16.49 -7.54
C TYR A 101 -17.89 -15.31 -8.51
N GLY A 102 -16.66 -14.90 -8.85
CA GLY A 102 -16.38 -13.87 -9.85
C GLY A 102 -16.64 -12.44 -9.40
#